data_AF-A0A819DTW4-F1
#
_entry.id   AF-A0A819DTW4-F1
#
_cell.length_a   1.000
_cell.length_b   1.000
_cell.length_c   1.000
_cell.angle_alpha   90.00
_cell.angle_beta   90.00
_cell.angle_gamma   90.00
#
_symmetry.space_group_name_H-M   'P 1'
#
loop_
_entity.id
_entity.type
_entity.pdbx_description
1 polymer ?
#
loop_
_entity_poly.entity_id
_entity_poly.type
_entity_poly.pdbx_seq_one_letter_code
_entity_poly.pdbx_strand_id
1 'polypeptide(L)' 'MIRAKLLTDGTAKQAEFERLFAKSKVEIAELELGLGITRAFAKAKYNVIFNGLEKDGNDTAAKVAREFQINYLFSP' A
#
# COMPACT_ATOMS: atom_id res chain seq x y z
N MET A 1 10.71 12.02 -7.82
CA MET A 1 9.48 12.74 -8.22
C MET A 1 8.31 11.81 -8.61
N ILE A 2 8.39 10.49 -8.39
CA ILE A 2 7.33 9.50 -8.76
C ILE A 2 6.30 9.29 -7.63
N ARG A 3 6.59 9.73 -6.40
CA ARG A 3 5.83 9.41 -5.17
C ARG A 3 4.41 9.99 -5.05
N ALA A 4 4.03 10.97 -5.88
CA ALA A 4 2.80 11.75 -5.65
C ALA A 4 1.81 11.75 -6.83
N LYS A 5 2.14 11.10 -7.97
CA LYS A 5 1.37 11.25 -9.21
C LYS A 5 0.19 10.28 -9.39
N LEU A 6 0.06 9.25 -8.55
CA LEU A 6 -0.91 8.16 -8.73
C LEU A 6 -2.30 8.46 -8.14
N LEU A 7 -2.68 9.71 -7.85
CA LEU A 7 -3.77 9.99 -6.90
C LEU A 7 -5.17 10.28 -7.47
N THR A 8 -5.41 10.40 -8.79
CA THR A 8 -6.64 11.09 -9.25
C THR A 8 -7.88 10.30 -9.69
N ASP A 9 -7.85 8.98 -9.96
CA ASP A 9 -9.02 8.36 -10.63
C ASP A 9 -9.42 6.92 -10.22
N GLY A 10 -8.77 6.33 -9.20
CA GLY A 10 -9.31 5.18 -8.46
C GLY A 10 -9.37 3.81 -9.16
N THR A 11 -9.45 3.73 -10.49
CA THR A 11 -9.59 2.45 -11.21
C THR A 11 -8.31 1.97 -11.88
N ALA A 12 -7.29 2.83 -12.04
CA ALA A 12 -6.05 2.51 -12.76
C ALA A 12 -4.88 2.04 -11.87
N LYS A 13 -5.01 2.11 -10.53
CA LYS A 13 -3.83 2.10 -9.64
C LYS A 13 -3.21 0.72 -9.38
N GLN A 14 -4.00 -0.36 -9.34
CA GLN A 14 -3.46 -1.68 -8.99
C GLN A 14 -2.58 -2.27 -10.11
N ALA A 15 -3.07 -2.33 -11.34
CA ALA A 15 -2.31 -2.86 -12.47
C ALA A 15 -1.07 -2.00 -12.78
N GLU A 16 -1.14 -0.69 -12.58
CA GLU A 16 0.01 0.21 -12.75
C GLU A 16 1.02 0.06 -11.60
N PHE A 17 0.55 -0.14 -10.36
CA PHE A 17 1.40 -0.49 -9.23
C PHE A 17 2.08 -1.85 -9.45
N GLU A 18 1.35 -2.89 -9.82
CA GLU A 18 1.90 -4.20 -10.18
C GLU A 18 2.93 -4.10 -11.31
N ARG A 19 2.72 -3.22 -12.31
CA ARG A 19 3.73 -2.94 -13.35
C ARG A 19 4.96 -2.22 -12.80
N LEU A 20 4.76 -1.16 -12.01
CA LEU A 20 5.85 -0.39 -11.38
C LEU A 20 6.69 -1.26 -10.42
N PHE A 21 6.04 -2.23 -9.80
CA PHE A 21 6.62 -3.15 -8.82
C PHE A 21 6.74 -4.58 -9.36
N ALA A 22 6.70 -4.80 -10.68
CA ALA A 22 6.70 -6.13 -11.30
C ALA A 22 7.93 -6.99 -10.96
N LYS A 23 9.02 -6.34 -10.53
CA LYS A 23 10.26 -6.99 -10.05
C LYS A 23 10.39 -7.04 -8.53
N SER A 24 9.40 -6.52 -7.81
CA SER A 24 9.36 -6.39 -6.35
C SER A 24 8.27 -7.30 -5.79
N LYS A 25 8.43 -7.68 -4.52
CA LYS A 25 7.40 -8.44 -3.82
C LYS A 25 6.26 -7.48 -3.42
N VAL A 26 5.03 -7.82 -3.76
CA VAL A 26 3.83 -7.00 -3.49
C VAL A 26 2.78 -7.87 -2.80
N GLU A 27 2.11 -7.33 -1.79
CA GLU A 27 0.98 -7.96 -1.10
C GLU A 27 -0.21 -6.99 -1.04
N ILE A 28 -1.43 -7.52 -1.10
CA ILE A 28 -2.67 -6.75 -0.97
C ILE A 28 -3.28 -7.08 0.39
N ALA A 29 -3.54 -6.07 1.21
CA ALA A 29 -4.08 -6.26 2.55
C ALA A 29 -5.23 -5.30 2.85
N GLU A 30 -6.29 -5.84 3.46
CA GLU A 30 -7.42 -5.06 3.97
C GLU A 30 -7.11 -4.50 5.38
N LEU A 31 -7.35 -3.22 5.58
CA LEU A 31 -6.95 -2.50 6.80
C LEU A 31 -7.75 -2.89 8.05
N GLU A 32 -9.06 -3.14 7.92
CA GLU A 32 -9.98 -3.34 9.06
C GLU A 32 -9.67 -4.59 9.91
N LEU A 33 -9.02 -5.62 9.33
CA LEU A 33 -8.65 -6.86 10.03
C LEU A 33 -7.18 -7.26 9.84
N GLY A 34 -6.49 -6.66 8.87
CA GLY A 34 -5.21 -7.14 8.37
C GLY A 34 -3.95 -6.45 8.91
N LEU A 35 -4.06 -5.42 9.76
CA LEU A 35 -2.92 -4.59 10.19
C LEU A 35 -1.70 -5.39 10.70
N GLY A 36 -1.92 -6.46 11.46
CA GLY A 36 -0.85 -7.35 11.92
C GLY A 36 -0.16 -8.11 10.78
N ILE A 37 -0.96 -8.60 9.83
CA ILE A 37 -0.50 -9.30 8.62
C ILE A 37 0.25 -8.32 7.71
N THR A 38 -0.32 -7.13 7.49
CA THR A 38 0.29 -6.04 6.73
C THR A 38 1.66 -5.66 7.29
N ARG A 39 1.78 -5.52 8.62
CA ARG A 39 3.07 -5.24 9.27
C ARG A 39 4.06 -6.39 9.09
N ALA A 40 3.62 -7.65 9.11
CA ALA A 40 4.49 -8.80 8.86
C ALA A 40 5.06 -8.78 7.43
N PHE A 41 4.23 -8.49 6.42
CA PHE A 41 4.67 -8.35 5.03
C PHE A 41 5.58 -7.14 4.82
N ALA A 42 5.24 -5.99 5.42
CA ALA A 42 6.07 -4.79 5.37
C ALA A 42 7.45 -5.04 6.01
N LYS A 43 7.51 -5.74 7.15
CA LYS A 43 8.76 -6.17 7.78
C LYS A 43 9.59 -7.09 6.89
N ALA A 44 8.92 -7.96 6.12
CA ALA A 44 9.54 -8.82 5.11
C ALA A 44 9.90 -8.08 3.81
N LYS A 45 9.79 -6.74 3.77
CA LYS A 45 10.11 -5.85 2.64
C LYS A 45 9.23 -6.03 1.40
N TYR A 46 7.99 -6.49 1.59
CA TYR A 46 6.96 -6.41 0.56
C TYR A 46 6.43 -4.97 0.50
N ASN A 47 6.16 -4.49 -0.71
CA ASN A 47 5.32 -3.31 -0.88
C ASN A 47 3.86 -3.72 -0.64
N VAL A 48 3.06 -2.84 -0.04
CA VAL A 48 1.69 -3.21 0.36
C VAL A 48 0.66 -2.29 -0.28
N ILE A 49 -0.37 -2.89 -0.87
CA ILE A 49 -1.59 -2.20 -1.26
C ILE A 49 -2.58 -2.32 -0.09
N PHE A 50 -2.87 -1.18 0.53
CA PHE A 50 -3.81 -1.05 1.62
C PHE A 50 -5.19 -0.76 1.05
N ASN A 51 -6.11 -1.71 1.17
CA ASN A 51 -7.50 -1.51 0.82
C ASN A 51 -8.28 -1.25 2.12
N GLY A 52 -8.98 -0.13 2.23
CA GLY A 52 -9.70 0.17 3.46
C GLY A 52 -10.68 1.30 3.34
N LEU A 53 -11.88 1.07 3.86
CA LEU A 53 -12.97 2.06 3.93
C LEU A 53 -12.84 3.00 5.14
N GLU A 54 -11.81 2.79 5.97
CA GLU A 54 -11.57 3.54 7.19
C GLU A 54 -11.23 5.00 6.90
N LYS A 55 -11.84 5.90 7.66
CA LYS A 55 -11.61 7.35 7.56
C LYS A 55 -10.13 7.74 7.71
N ASP A 56 -9.40 6.99 8.55
CA ASP A 56 -7.98 7.22 8.83
C ASP A 56 -7.07 6.16 8.16
N GLY A 57 -7.61 5.36 7.24
CA GLY A 57 -6.90 4.25 6.59
C GLY A 57 -5.66 4.70 5.82
N ASN A 58 -5.75 5.87 5.17
CA ASN A 58 -4.62 6.48 4.45
C ASN A 58 -3.46 6.85 5.38
N ASP A 59 -3.76 7.44 6.54
CA ASP A 59 -2.74 7.83 7.53
C ASP A 59 -2.07 6.61 8.15
N THR A 60 -2.86 5.55 8.39
CA THR A 60 -2.36 4.27 8.89
C THR A 60 -1.44 3.61 7.87
N ALA A 61 -1.84 3.55 6.60
CA ALA A 61 -1.02 3.05 5.50
C ALA A 61 0.31 3.81 5.39
N ALA A 62 0.25 5.15 5.45
CA ALA A 62 1.43 6.01 5.42
C ALA A 62 2.37 5.77 6.61
N LYS A 63 1.84 5.59 7.82
CA LYS A 63 2.63 5.27 9.02
C LYS A 63 3.38 3.94 8.87
N VAL A 64 2.68 2.88 8.49
CA VAL A 64 3.27 1.54 8.31
C VAL A 64 4.34 1.56 7.22
N ALA A 65 4.06 2.23 6.08
CA ALA A 65 5.03 2.31 5.00
C ALA A 65 6.32 3.06 5.39
N ARG A 66 6.20 4.14 6.19
CA ARG A 66 7.36 4.84 6.75
C ARG A 66 8.13 4.00 7.75
N GLU A 67 7.43 3.30 8.65
CA GLU A 67 8.02 2.45 9.69
C GLU A 67 8.93 1.37 9.08
N PHE A 68 8.49 0.72 8.00
CA PHE A 68 9.23 -0.37 7.36
C PHE A 68 10.02 0.05 6.11
N GLN A 69 9.97 1.33 5.74
CA GLN A 69 10.61 1.89 4.54
C GLN A 69 10.23 1.14 3.25
N ILE A 70 8.95 0.84 3.10
CA ILE A 70 8.39 0.18 1.91
C ILE A 70 7.63 1.19 1.05
N ASN A 71 7.35 0.82 -0.20
CA ASN A 71 6.36 1.54 -0.99
C ASN A 71 4.97 1.02 -0.65
N TYR A 72 3.97 1.87 -0.82
CA TYR A 72 2.59 1.50 -0.59
C TYR A 72 1.64 2.19 -1.55
N LEU A 73 0.45 1.63 -1.66
CA LEU A 73 -0.71 2.23 -2.28
C LEU A 73 -1.85 2.18 -1.28
N PHE A 74 -2.65 3.24 -1.17
CA PHE A 74 -3.91 3.19 -0.44
C PHE A 74 -5.06 3.31 -1.44
N SER A 75 -5.99 2.35 -1.37
CA SER A 75 -7.26 2.38 -2.08
C SER A 75 -8.38 2.47 -1.05
N PRO A 76 -9.16 3.57 -1.04
CA PRO A 76 -10.39 3.65 -0.27
C PRO A 76 -11.45 2.70 -0.83
#